data_AF-A0A4R8RVG3-F1
#
_entry.id   AF-A0A4R8RVG3-F1
#
_cell.length_a   1.000
_cell.length_b   1.000
_cell.length_c   1.000
_cell.angle_alpha   90.00
_cell.angle_beta   90.00
_cell.angle_gamma   90.00
#
_symmetry.space_group_name_H-M   'P 1'
#
loop_
_entity.id
_entity.type
_entity.pdbx_description
1 polymer ?
#
loop_
_entity_poly.entity_id
_entity_poly.type
_entity_poly.pdbx_seq_one_letter_code
_entity_poly.pdbx_strand_id
1 'polypeptide(L)'
;MKAATVVSCLAALANGAAINLAKRAEPLEVKIEQVGNSELRASITNTGSTPLRVLKAGSILDGSPVEKAQISMSSTDGVSRVAFTGVRVYVHDADLPDTAFRTIDAGEVVQVQWDTAQVHDLSTGGDYNISSTGSLRYADEGSNKIVGQVVFDSGVLHANVDGPQAATVHAAFHESLNAKRVTVQGDCTGSKKTAVANALGKAKSYAAAAQTAATAGTRLQQYFRSTSSGTKTAVAGVFGKAAALLGSTSSGAGLYCTDVGDFCSDGVVAYAQPGSNGYIVVCDSWFQFPASGGACHAADQPYVLVHESTHLSEVAGTDDVCYGYAGCVDSLGTSQALNNADSFAMYASGIQTNC
;
A
#
# COMPACT_ATOMS: atom_id res chain seq x y z
N MET A 1 -17.84 71.09 -17.51
CA MET A 1 -17.95 69.69 -17.99
C MET A 1 -17.14 68.82 -17.05
N LYS A 2 -17.82 67.92 -16.32
CA LYS A 2 -17.24 67.07 -15.28
C LYS A 2 -16.62 65.83 -15.92
N ALA A 3 -15.34 65.59 -15.67
CA ALA A 3 -14.65 64.36 -16.07
C ALA A 3 -14.87 63.27 -15.01
N ALA A 4 -15.30 62.10 -15.46
CA ALA A 4 -15.57 60.93 -14.64
C ALA A 4 -14.27 60.20 -14.28
N THR A 5 -14.08 59.89 -12.99
CA THR A 5 -12.98 59.05 -12.51
C THR A 5 -13.47 57.61 -12.42
N VAL A 6 -12.94 56.73 -13.28
CA VAL A 6 -13.15 55.29 -13.21
C VAL A 6 -12.20 54.73 -12.16
N VAL A 7 -12.75 54.17 -11.08
CA VAL A 7 -12.00 53.41 -10.08
C VAL A 7 -12.02 51.94 -10.51
N SER A 8 -10.91 51.45 -11.03
CA SER A 8 -10.69 50.02 -11.25
C SER A 8 -10.24 49.37 -9.95
N CYS A 9 -11.10 48.53 -9.34
CA CYS A 9 -10.70 47.63 -8.26
C CYS A 9 -9.94 46.43 -8.85
N LEU A 10 -8.62 46.38 -8.67
CA LEU A 10 -7.88 45.11 -8.76
C LEU A 10 -8.10 44.34 -7.46
N ALA A 11 -8.86 43.25 -7.53
CA ALA A 11 -8.87 42.24 -6.47
C ALA A 11 -7.62 41.36 -6.64
N ALA A 12 -6.63 41.55 -5.78
CA ALA A 12 -5.51 40.62 -5.65
C ALA A 12 -6.00 39.35 -4.95
N LEU A 13 -6.10 38.24 -5.69
CA LEU A 13 -6.26 36.91 -5.11
C LEU A 13 -4.93 36.50 -4.48
N ALA A 14 -4.81 36.68 -3.18
CA ALA A 14 -3.74 36.06 -2.40
C ALA A 14 -4.06 34.58 -2.23
N ASN A 15 -3.41 33.72 -3.04
CA ASN A 15 -3.35 32.29 -2.72
C ASN A 15 -2.47 32.11 -1.48
N GLY A 16 -3.11 32.14 -0.31
CA GLY A 16 -2.48 31.73 0.93
C GLY A 16 -2.19 30.24 0.86
N ALA A 17 -0.92 29.87 0.67
CA ALA A 17 -0.45 28.56 1.06
C ALA A 17 -0.69 28.44 2.57
N ALA A 18 -1.67 27.63 2.97
CA ALA A 18 -1.85 27.27 4.37
C ALA A 18 -0.65 26.42 4.78
N ILE A 19 0.40 27.08 5.28
CA ILE A 19 1.52 26.41 5.93
C ILE A 19 0.94 25.79 7.21
N ASN A 20 0.78 24.48 7.21
CA ASN A 20 0.32 23.72 8.36
C ASN A 20 1.43 23.72 9.42
N LEU A 21 1.47 24.77 10.25
CA LEU A 21 2.42 24.99 11.34
C LEU A 21 2.39 23.91 12.45
N ALA A 22 1.52 22.90 12.33
CA ALA A 22 1.39 21.78 13.25
C ALA A 22 2.04 20.48 12.75
N LYS A 23 2.64 20.44 11.54
CA LYS A 23 3.42 19.27 11.13
C LYS A 23 4.68 19.22 11.99
N ARG A 24 4.70 18.30 12.97
CA ARG A 24 5.89 17.96 13.74
C ARG A 24 7.02 17.69 12.72
N ALA A 25 8.24 18.11 13.02
CA ALA A 25 9.37 17.80 12.14
C ALA A 25 9.50 16.27 12.05
N GLU A 26 9.02 15.71 10.94
CA GLU A 26 9.16 14.29 10.63
C GLU A 26 10.63 14.02 10.35
N PRO A 27 11.24 12.97 10.93
CA PRO A 27 12.69 12.78 10.85
C PRO A 27 13.14 12.33 9.45
N LEU A 28 12.22 12.03 8.53
CA LEU A 28 12.51 11.67 7.15
C LEU A 28 11.68 12.54 6.20
N GLU A 29 12.34 13.20 5.25
CA GLU A 29 11.73 13.93 4.14
C GLU A 29 11.95 13.16 2.83
N VAL A 30 10.89 13.02 2.01
CA VAL A 30 10.97 12.37 0.69
C VAL A 30 10.60 13.40 -0.38
N LYS A 31 11.43 13.52 -1.42
CA LYS A 31 11.15 14.31 -2.62
C LYS A 31 11.37 13.47 -3.85
N ILE A 32 10.57 13.67 -4.90
CA ILE A 32 10.70 12.95 -6.17
C ILE A 32 10.96 13.92 -7.32
N GLU A 33 11.67 13.45 -8.34
CA GLU A 33 11.90 14.15 -9.60
C GLU A 33 11.90 13.17 -10.78
N GLN A 34 11.59 13.67 -11.97
CA GLN A 34 11.68 12.92 -13.22
C GLN A 34 13.12 12.99 -13.75
N VAL A 35 13.74 11.85 -14.01
CA VAL A 35 15.16 11.74 -14.45
C VAL A 35 15.33 11.05 -15.79
N GLY A 36 14.25 10.50 -16.34
CA GLY A 36 14.16 9.94 -17.69
C GLY A 36 12.72 10.05 -18.19
N ASN A 37 12.33 9.23 -19.17
CA ASN A 37 10.96 9.27 -19.69
C ASN A 37 9.92 8.96 -18.61
N SER A 38 9.87 7.72 -18.15
CA SER A 38 9.05 7.28 -17.01
C SER A 38 9.88 6.98 -15.77
N GLU A 39 11.18 7.30 -15.81
CA GLU A 39 12.10 7.12 -14.69
C GLU A 39 11.99 8.26 -13.69
N LEU A 40 11.86 7.88 -12.42
CA LEU A 40 11.79 8.76 -11.28
C LEU A 40 12.99 8.51 -10.36
N ARG A 41 13.43 9.56 -9.68
CA ARG A 41 14.38 9.48 -8.57
C ARG A 41 13.75 10.09 -7.33
N ALA A 42 13.80 9.37 -6.22
CA ALA A 42 13.51 9.93 -4.91
C ALA A 42 14.80 10.27 -4.17
N SER A 43 14.77 11.38 -3.43
CA SER A 43 15.76 11.76 -2.42
C SER A 43 15.11 11.67 -1.05
N ILE A 44 15.65 10.81 -0.19
CA ILE A 44 15.18 10.55 1.18
C ILE A 44 16.20 11.15 2.12
N THR A 45 15.81 12.20 2.84
CA THR A 45 16.71 12.95 3.73
C THR A 45 16.36 12.67 5.18
N ASN A 46 17.33 12.24 5.98
CA ASN A 46 17.17 12.23 7.44
C ASN A 46 17.39 13.65 7.98
N THR A 47 16.29 14.32 8.33
CA THR A 47 16.27 15.69 8.88
C THR A 47 16.41 15.71 10.40
N GLY A 48 16.45 14.53 11.03
CA GLY A 48 16.66 14.34 12.45
C GLY A 48 18.13 14.49 12.87
N SER A 49 18.39 14.21 14.15
CA SER A 49 19.71 14.35 14.78
C SER A 49 20.42 13.02 15.06
N THR A 50 19.80 11.89 14.75
CA THR A 50 20.34 10.54 14.98
C THR A 50 20.18 9.67 13.74
N PRO A 51 21.05 8.67 13.53
CA PRO A 51 20.86 7.68 12.47
C PRO A 51 19.53 6.94 12.63
N LEU A 52 18.91 6.56 11.51
CA LEU A 52 17.71 5.73 11.48
C LEU A 52 17.94 4.49 10.63
N ARG A 53 17.59 3.31 11.15
CA ARG A 53 17.57 2.06 10.37
C ARG A 53 16.21 1.92 9.72
N VAL A 54 16.09 2.26 8.45
CA VAL A 54 14.82 2.25 7.71
C VAL A 54 14.60 0.88 7.07
N LEU A 55 13.45 0.27 7.33
CA LEU A 55 13.05 -1.00 6.73
C LEU A 55 12.77 -0.80 5.24
N LYS A 56 13.41 -1.60 4.38
CA LYS A 56 13.27 -1.49 2.93
C LYS A 56 11.98 -2.11 2.41
N ALA A 57 11.64 -3.31 2.90
CA ALA A 57 10.53 -4.11 2.37
C ALA A 57 9.19 -3.36 2.46
N GLY A 58 8.46 -3.33 1.35
CA GLY A 58 7.20 -2.61 1.16
C GLY A 58 7.33 -1.09 1.07
N SER A 59 8.55 -0.54 1.09
CA SER A 59 8.78 0.92 1.05
C SER A 59 9.33 1.40 -0.29
N ILE A 60 9.54 2.72 -0.42
CA ILE A 60 10.22 3.31 -1.58
C ILE A 60 11.66 2.79 -1.79
N LEU A 61 12.28 2.24 -0.73
CA LEU A 61 13.61 1.61 -0.75
C LEU A 61 13.58 0.13 -1.19
N ASP A 62 12.40 -0.47 -1.38
CA ASP A 62 12.28 -1.88 -1.76
C ASP A 62 12.86 -2.12 -3.16
N GLY A 63 13.57 -3.23 -3.34
CA GLY A 63 14.06 -3.67 -4.66
C GLY A 63 12.97 -4.36 -5.49
N SER A 64 11.92 -4.84 -4.86
CA SER A 64 10.75 -5.47 -5.49
C SER A 64 9.88 -4.44 -6.22
N PRO A 65 9.01 -4.87 -7.15
CA PRO A 65 8.14 -3.98 -7.93
C PRO A 65 6.90 -3.55 -7.15
N VAL A 66 7.11 -2.98 -5.97
CA VAL A 66 6.07 -2.34 -5.15
C VAL A 66 5.69 -0.98 -5.72
N GLU A 67 4.55 -0.43 -5.32
CA GLU A 67 4.14 0.91 -5.77
C GLU A 67 4.94 1.98 -5.03
N LYS A 68 5.88 2.60 -5.73
CA LYS A 68 6.73 3.67 -5.19
C LYS A 68 6.17 5.07 -5.46
N ALA A 69 5.25 5.20 -6.41
CA ALA A 69 4.55 6.43 -6.73
C ALA A 69 3.15 6.12 -7.25
N GLN A 70 2.18 6.93 -6.84
CA GLN A 70 0.84 6.95 -7.39
C GLN A 70 0.79 7.86 -8.62
N ILE A 71 0.22 7.35 -9.71
CA ILE A 71 0.13 8.08 -10.98
C ILE A 71 -1.32 8.40 -11.28
N SER A 72 -1.57 9.65 -11.69
CA SER A 72 -2.91 10.06 -12.12
C SER A 72 -2.84 11.02 -13.30
N MET A 73 -3.92 11.08 -14.06
CA MET A 73 -4.10 12.01 -15.16
C MET A 73 -5.39 12.80 -14.96
N SER A 74 -5.39 14.04 -15.42
CA SER A 74 -6.63 14.81 -15.55
C SER A 74 -7.47 14.21 -16.68
N SER A 75 -8.73 13.90 -16.38
CA SER A 75 -9.72 13.41 -17.33
C SER A 75 -10.94 14.33 -17.33
N THR A 76 -11.83 14.15 -18.31
CA THR A 76 -13.11 14.88 -18.38
C THR A 76 -14.01 14.63 -17.18
N ASP A 77 -13.83 13.49 -16.51
CA ASP A 77 -14.63 13.05 -15.36
C ASP A 77 -13.94 13.33 -14.01
N GLY A 78 -12.77 14.00 -14.02
CA GLY A 78 -12.01 14.36 -12.82
C GLY A 78 -10.56 13.88 -12.87
N VAL A 79 -10.04 13.36 -11.76
CA VAL A 79 -8.69 12.78 -11.69
C VAL A 79 -8.81 11.26 -11.81
N SER A 80 -8.20 10.68 -12.83
CA SER A 80 -8.17 9.23 -13.04
C SER A 80 -6.82 8.67 -12.61
N ARG A 81 -6.80 7.72 -11.66
CA ARG A 81 -5.59 7.02 -11.26
C ARG A 81 -5.23 5.95 -12.29
N VAL A 82 -3.96 5.86 -12.65
CA VAL A 82 -3.44 4.75 -13.46
C VAL A 82 -3.30 3.54 -12.54
N ALA A 83 -3.91 2.42 -12.92
CA ALA A 83 -3.89 1.21 -12.11
C ALA A 83 -2.44 0.74 -11.85
N PHE A 84 -2.19 0.30 -10.62
CA PHE A 84 -0.97 -0.38 -10.25
C PHE A 84 -1.06 -1.87 -10.62
N THR A 85 0.00 -2.42 -11.21
CA THR A 85 0.09 -3.81 -11.68
C THR A 85 1.31 -4.56 -11.14
N GLY A 86 2.03 -3.98 -10.17
CA GLY A 86 3.16 -4.61 -9.49
C GLY A 86 2.72 -5.51 -8.34
N VAL A 87 3.48 -5.56 -7.25
CA VAL A 87 3.15 -6.36 -6.05
C VAL A 87 2.89 -5.49 -4.82
N ARG A 88 1.89 -5.87 -4.03
CA ARG A 88 1.63 -5.40 -2.67
C ARG A 88 2.13 -6.45 -1.71
N VAL A 89 2.69 -6.07 -0.57
CA VAL A 89 3.38 -7.01 0.31
C VAL A 89 2.89 -6.84 1.74
N TYR A 90 2.61 -7.92 2.45
CA TYR A 90 2.51 -7.87 3.91
C TYR A 90 3.88 -8.19 4.52
N VAL A 91 4.38 -7.29 5.37
CA VAL A 91 5.72 -7.38 5.96
C VAL A 91 5.62 -7.36 7.48
N HIS A 92 6.15 -8.39 8.13
CA HIS A 92 6.14 -8.51 9.59
C HIS A 92 7.05 -7.47 10.27
N ASP A 93 6.86 -7.28 11.57
CA ASP A 93 7.59 -6.33 12.41
C ASP A 93 8.58 -7.00 13.38
N ALA A 94 8.64 -8.33 13.41
CA ALA A 94 9.57 -9.11 14.23
C ALA A 94 10.54 -9.95 13.38
N ASP A 95 11.64 -10.36 14.02
CA ASP A 95 12.67 -11.25 13.48
C ASP A 95 13.27 -10.79 12.13
N LEU A 96 13.31 -9.47 11.92
CA LEU A 96 13.85 -8.86 10.70
C LEU A 96 15.39 -9.00 10.66
N PRO A 97 15.98 -9.48 9.54
CA PRO A 97 17.42 -9.56 9.39
C PRO A 97 18.05 -8.19 9.18
N ASP A 98 19.36 -8.05 9.44
CA ASP A 98 20.08 -6.80 9.17
C ASP A 98 19.98 -6.36 7.71
N THR A 99 19.92 -7.32 6.78
CA THR A 99 19.77 -7.05 5.35
C THR A 99 18.47 -6.32 5.02
N ALA A 100 17.43 -6.42 5.86
CA ALA A 100 16.15 -5.76 5.62
C ALA A 100 16.20 -4.23 5.80
N PHE A 101 17.27 -3.70 6.40
CA PHE A 101 17.39 -2.29 6.73
C PHE A 101 18.42 -1.54 5.87
N ARG A 102 18.14 -0.25 5.65
CA ARG A 102 19.12 0.75 5.23
C ARG A 102 19.27 1.78 6.36
N THR A 103 20.45 1.87 6.94
CA THR A 103 20.78 3.00 7.83
C THR A 103 20.86 4.29 7.02
N ILE A 104 20.22 5.35 7.51
CA ILE A 104 20.32 6.72 6.98
C ILE A 104 20.85 7.60 8.11
N ASP A 105 22.10 8.05 7.99
CA ASP A 105 22.74 8.89 9.00
C ASP A 105 22.05 10.27 9.10
N ALA A 106 22.21 10.95 10.24
CA ALA A 106 21.66 12.29 10.41
C ALA A 106 22.22 13.26 9.33
N GLY A 107 21.33 13.90 8.57
CA GLY A 107 21.69 14.76 7.44
C GLY A 107 22.05 14.02 6.15
N GLU A 108 22.09 12.69 6.13
CA GLU A 108 22.32 11.91 4.91
C GLU A 108 21.12 12.02 3.97
N VAL A 109 21.42 12.07 2.66
CA VAL A 109 20.44 11.94 1.59
C VAL A 109 20.68 10.62 0.84
N VAL A 110 19.71 9.71 0.92
CA VAL A 110 19.70 8.48 0.13
C VAL A 110 18.91 8.71 -1.16
N GLN A 111 19.47 8.30 -2.29
CA GLN A 111 18.80 8.37 -3.59
C GLN A 111 18.39 6.98 -4.06
N VAL A 112 17.15 6.85 -4.53
CA VAL A 112 16.64 5.65 -5.19
C VAL A 112 15.98 6.00 -6.50
N GLN A 113 16.26 5.23 -7.55
CA GLN A 113 15.73 5.42 -8.90
C GLN A 113 14.93 4.19 -9.31
N TRP A 114 13.81 4.41 -9.99
CA TRP A 114 12.98 3.35 -10.57
C TRP A 114 12.27 3.86 -11.80
N ASP A 115 11.78 2.95 -12.63
CA ASP A 115 10.93 3.28 -13.76
C ASP A 115 9.46 2.98 -13.41
N THR A 116 8.63 4.02 -13.34
CA THR A 116 7.23 3.85 -12.94
C THR A 116 6.40 3.14 -14.01
N ALA A 117 6.85 3.09 -15.26
CA ALA A 117 6.15 2.39 -16.34
C ALA A 117 6.23 0.85 -16.18
N GLN A 118 7.13 0.34 -15.34
CA GLN A 118 7.17 -1.10 -15.02
C GLN A 118 5.83 -1.55 -14.41
N VAL A 119 5.26 -0.74 -13.51
CA VAL A 119 4.12 -1.15 -12.69
C VAL A 119 2.86 -0.30 -12.90
N HIS A 120 2.94 0.72 -13.77
CA HIS A 120 1.79 1.47 -14.27
C HIS A 120 1.82 1.50 -15.79
N ASP A 121 0.70 1.19 -16.44
CA ASP A 121 0.60 1.31 -17.91
C ASP A 121 0.47 2.80 -18.30
N LEU A 122 1.58 3.39 -18.74
CA LEU A 122 1.65 4.78 -19.20
C LEU A 122 1.67 4.90 -20.73
N SER A 123 1.26 3.85 -21.45
CA SER A 123 1.30 3.78 -22.92
C SER A 123 0.49 4.87 -23.62
N THR A 124 -0.50 5.45 -22.94
CA THR A 124 -1.28 6.59 -23.46
C THR A 124 -0.40 7.83 -23.66
N GLY A 125 0.66 7.99 -22.87
CA GLY A 125 1.54 9.16 -22.88
C GLY A 125 0.86 10.46 -22.44
N GLY A 126 1.60 11.56 -22.48
CA GLY A 126 1.13 12.90 -22.13
C GLY A 126 1.44 13.30 -20.69
N ASP A 127 0.64 14.22 -20.16
CA ASP A 127 0.87 14.82 -18.84
C ASP A 127 0.25 13.98 -17.70
N TYR A 128 1.08 13.69 -16.69
CA TYR A 128 0.70 12.96 -15.49
C TYR A 128 1.00 13.80 -14.23
N ASN A 129 0.17 13.60 -13.22
CA ASN A 129 0.42 14.00 -11.83
C ASN A 129 0.94 12.78 -11.07
N ILE A 130 2.13 12.91 -10.50
CA ILE A 130 2.86 11.85 -9.83
C ILE A 130 3.08 12.28 -8.38
N SER A 131 2.72 11.42 -7.43
CA SER A 131 3.06 11.62 -6.01
C SER A 131 3.63 10.34 -5.44
N SER A 132 4.57 10.44 -4.51
CA SER A 132 5.00 9.33 -3.68
C SER A 132 4.50 9.57 -2.26
N THR A 133 3.54 8.74 -1.86
CA THR A 133 2.99 8.72 -0.50
C THR A 133 3.10 7.32 0.06
N GLY A 134 3.37 7.21 1.36
CA GLY A 134 3.55 5.92 2.02
C GLY A 134 4.16 6.10 3.40
N SER A 135 4.73 5.03 3.95
CA SER A 135 5.39 5.06 5.25
C SER A 135 6.80 4.45 5.21
N LEU A 136 7.69 5.01 6.01
CA LEU A 136 9.03 4.49 6.28
C LEU A 136 9.08 4.01 7.73
N ARG A 137 8.96 2.69 7.92
CA ARG A 137 9.14 2.07 9.24
C ARG A 137 10.62 2.06 9.60
N TYR A 138 10.94 2.32 10.86
CA TYR A 138 12.32 2.40 11.31
C TYR A 138 12.55 1.72 12.66
N ALA A 139 13.78 1.26 12.84
CA ALA A 139 14.35 0.76 14.08
C ALA A 139 15.40 1.74 14.61
N ASP A 140 15.66 1.67 15.92
CA ASP A 140 16.78 2.38 16.55
C ASP A 140 18.13 1.82 16.04
N GLU A 141 19.18 2.63 16.15
CA GLU A 141 20.54 2.21 15.83
C GLU A 141 20.93 0.93 16.60
N GLY A 142 21.54 -0.04 15.91
CA GLY A 142 21.94 -1.32 16.50
C GLY A 142 20.78 -2.28 16.82
N SER A 143 19.55 -1.96 16.44
CA SER A 143 18.35 -2.80 16.64
C SER A 143 17.66 -3.09 15.29
N ASN A 144 16.98 -4.24 15.22
CA ASN A 144 16.05 -4.59 14.13
C ASN A 144 14.59 -4.59 14.57
N LYS A 145 14.33 -4.20 15.82
CA LYS A 145 12.97 -4.02 16.32
C LYS A 145 12.43 -2.70 15.80
N ILE A 146 11.32 -2.75 15.07
CA ILE A 146 10.61 -1.54 14.64
C ILE A 146 10.12 -0.77 15.88
N VAL A 147 10.45 0.52 15.96
CA VAL A 147 10.08 1.40 17.07
C VAL A 147 9.15 2.52 16.63
N GLY A 148 9.03 2.75 15.32
CA GLY A 148 8.13 3.76 14.77
C GLY A 148 8.08 3.73 13.26
N GLN A 149 7.33 4.69 12.71
CA GLN A 149 7.24 4.91 11.28
C GLN A 149 7.04 6.40 10.97
N VAL A 150 7.46 6.81 9.77
CA VAL A 150 7.20 8.14 9.23
C VAL A 150 6.27 8.01 8.04
N VAL A 151 5.08 8.58 8.11
CA VAL A 151 4.20 8.71 6.95
C VAL A 151 4.63 9.95 6.17
N PHE A 152 4.98 9.78 4.89
CA PHE A 152 5.49 10.84 4.04
C PHE A 152 4.57 11.13 2.86
N ASP A 153 4.75 12.33 2.31
CA ASP A 153 4.13 12.80 1.07
C ASP A 153 5.18 13.66 0.36
N SER A 154 5.52 13.28 -0.88
CA SER A 154 6.51 14.00 -1.70
C SER A 154 6.00 15.31 -2.29
N GLY A 155 4.71 15.60 -2.15
CA GLY A 155 3.99 16.53 -3.00
C GLY A 155 3.73 15.94 -4.40
N VAL A 156 3.16 16.78 -5.27
CA VAL A 156 2.83 16.42 -6.66
C VAL A 156 3.93 16.89 -7.60
N LEU A 157 4.50 15.95 -8.34
CA LEU A 157 5.35 16.17 -9.50
C LEU A 157 4.48 16.13 -10.76
N HIS A 158 4.58 17.15 -11.61
CA HIS A 158 4.01 17.13 -12.95
C HIS A 158 5.06 16.62 -13.93
N ALA A 159 4.74 15.58 -14.68
CA ALA A 159 5.66 14.92 -15.60
C ALA A 159 4.98 14.69 -16.96
N ASN A 160 5.74 14.84 -18.04
CA ASN A 160 5.29 14.47 -19.39
C ASN A 160 5.99 13.16 -19.80
N VAL A 161 5.23 12.21 -20.33
CA VAL A 161 5.71 10.87 -20.67
C VAL A 161 5.46 10.54 -22.15
N ASP A 162 6.49 10.09 -22.85
CA ASP A 162 6.40 9.41 -24.14
C ASP A 162 5.76 8.03 -23.94
N GLY A 163 4.52 7.90 -24.40
CA GLY A 163 3.71 6.70 -24.26
C GLY A 163 4.32 5.45 -24.94
N PRO A 164 4.69 5.50 -26.23
CA PRO A 164 5.36 4.39 -26.91
C PRO A 164 6.63 3.88 -26.19
N GLN A 165 7.46 4.78 -25.66
CA GLN A 165 8.64 4.37 -24.90
C GLN A 165 8.25 3.72 -23.57
N ALA A 166 7.29 4.30 -22.84
CA ALA A 166 6.79 3.73 -21.58
C ALA A 166 6.13 2.35 -21.79
N ALA A 167 5.41 2.16 -22.90
CA ALA A 167 4.80 0.89 -23.27
C ALA A 167 5.85 -0.23 -23.45
N THR A 168 7.02 0.10 -24.00
CA THR A 168 8.13 -0.84 -24.18
C THR A 168 8.67 -1.31 -22.82
N VAL A 169 8.82 -0.39 -21.87
CA VAL A 169 9.24 -0.71 -20.50
C VAL A 169 8.23 -1.62 -19.82
N HIS A 170 6.94 -1.26 -19.90
CA HIS A 170 5.85 -2.02 -19.30
C HIS A 170 5.80 -3.46 -19.82
N ALA A 171 5.83 -3.63 -21.14
CA ALA A 171 5.79 -4.94 -21.79
C ALA A 171 6.99 -5.81 -21.40
N ALA A 172 8.21 -5.27 -21.45
CA ALA A 172 9.43 -6.00 -21.10
C ALA A 172 9.43 -6.44 -19.62
N PHE A 173 8.98 -5.57 -18.73
CA PHE A 173 8.87 -5.88 -17.31
C PHE A 173 7.86 -7.01 -17.05
N HIS A 174 6.64 -6.92 -17.61
CA HIS A 174 5.62 -7.95 -17.43
C HIS A 174 5.98 -9.27 -18.09
N GLU A 175 6.67 -9.25 -19.24
CA GLU A 175 7.26 -10.46 -19.82
C GLU A 175 8.25 -11.11 -18.86
N SER A 176 9.13 -10.33 -18.22
CA SER A 176 10.09 -10.85 -17.24
C SER A 176 9.42 -11.43 -15.99
N LEU A 177 8.35 -10.79 -15.49
CA LEU A 177 7.57 -11.32 -14.36
C LEU A 177 6.89 -12.63 -14.74
N ASN A 178 6.25 -12.68 -15.91
CA ASN A 178 5.59 -13.88 -16.39
C ASN A 178 6.58 -15.04 -16.58
N ALA A 179 7.81 -14.75 -17.04
CA ALA A 179 8.86 -15.76 -17.19
C ALA A 179 9.36 -16.32 -15.85
N LYS A 180 9.34 -15.52 -14.77
CA LYS A 180 9.68 -15.97 -13.41
C LYS A 180 8.60 -16.87 -12.80
N ARG A 181 7.33 -16.67 -13.19
CA ARG A 181 6.21 -17.53 -12.77
C ARG A 181 6.31 -18.90 -13.45
N VAL A 182 7.01 -19.84 -12.82
CA VAL A 182 6.90 -21.27 -13.16
C VAL A 182 5.43 -21.66 -13.00
N THR A 183 4.87 -22.51 -13.88
CA THR A 183 3.46 -22.96 -13.78
C THR A 183 3.22 -23.66 -12.44
N VAL A 184 2.76 -22.90 -11.44
CA VAL A 184 2.57 -23.37 -10.07
C VAL A 184 1.11 -23.78 -9.90
N GLN A 185 0.72 -24.94 -10.43
CA GLN A 185 -0.58 -25.51 -10.10
C GLN A 185 -0.38 -26.69 -9.14
N GLY A 186 -0.98 -26.59 -7.94
CA GLY A 186 -0.94 -27.65 -6.94
C GLY A 186 0.27 -27.62 -6.01
N ASP A 187 0.88 -26.46 -5.78
CA ASP A 187 2.09 -26.30 -4.97
C ASP A 187 1.83 -26.27 -3.46
N CYS A 188 0.63 -25.83 -3.06
CA CYS A 188 0.11 -26.08 -1.73
C CYS A 188 -0.14 -27.59 -1.57
N THR A 189 0.84 -28.31 -1.01
CA THR A 189 0.77 -29.75 -0.73
C THR A 189 0.87 -30.05 0.77
N GLY A 190 0.50 -31.28 1.17
CA GLY A 190 0.67 -31.75 2.55
C GLY A 190 0.08 -30.84 3.62
N SER A 191 0.87 -30.53 4.65
CA SER A 191 0.47 -29.66 5.76
C SER A 191 0.19 -28.22 5.33
N LYS A 192 0.94 -27.69 4.33
CA LYS A 192 0.70 -26.34 3.78
C LYS A 192 -0.70 -26.23 3.18
N LYS A 193 -1.12 -27.24 2.41
CA LYS A 193 -2.47 -27.31 1.83
C LYS A 193 -3.55 -27.24 2.91
N THR A 194 -3.39 -28.02 3.97
CA THR A 194 -4.33 -28.05 5.09
C THR A 194 -4.37 -26.72 5.84
N ALA A 195 -3.21 -26.10 6.09
CA ALA A 195 -3.10 -24.80 6.75
C ALA A 195 -3.81 -23.71 5.93
N VAL A 196 -3.53 -23.62 4.63
CA VAL A 196 -4.18 -22.67 3.73
C VAL A 196 -5.70 -22.88 3.68
N ALA A 197 -6.17 -24.12 3.52
CA ALA A 197 -7.60 -24.40 3.47
C ALA A 197 -8.32 -23.98 4.77
N ASN A 198 -7.71 -24.23 5.93
CA ASN A 198 -8.24 -23.80 7.22
C ASN A 198 -8.23 -22.27 7.36
N ALA A 199 -7.13 -21.62 6.97
CA ALA A 199 -6.99 -20.17 7.03
C ALA A 199 -8.00 -19.47 6.11
N LEU A 200 -8.22 -19.96 4.89
CA LEU A 200 -9.26 -19.44 3.98
C LEU A 200 -10.66 -19.50 4.60
N GLY A 201 -11.03 -20.63 5.20
CA GLY A 201 -12.32 -20.78 5.89
C GLY A 201 -12.49 -19.78 7.06
N LYS A 202 -11.41 -19.53 7.80
CA LYS A 202 -11.38 -18.54 8.89
C LYS A 202 -11.40 -17.10 8.37
N ALA A 203 -10.61 -16.78 7.35
CA ALA A 203 -10.54 -15.46 6.72
C ALA A 203 -11.89 -15.06 6.11
N LYS A 204 -12.57 -16.01 5.45
CA LYS A 204 -13.97 -15.85 5.01
C LYS A 204 -14.89 -15.47 6.17
N SER A 205 -14.75 -16.17 7.30
CA SER A 205 -15.57 -15.90 8.49
C SER A 205 -15.29 -14.51 9.08
N TYR A 206 -14.02 -14.09 9.11
CA TYR A 206 -13.59 -12.75 9.54
C TYR A 206 -14.22 -11.68 8.65
N ALA A 207 -14.10 -11.83 7.32
CA ALA A 207 -14.68 -10.91 6.36
C ALA A 207 -16.22 -10.85 6.45
N ALA A 208 -16.92 -11.97 6.58
CA ALA A 208 -18.38 -12.00 6.71
C ALA A 208 -18.88 -11.33 8.01
N ALA A 209 -18.19 -11.56 9.13
CA ALA A 209 -18.48 -10.89 10.40
C ALA A 209 -18.23 -9.38 10.31
N ALA A 210 -17.10 -8.99 9.69
CA ALA A 210 -16.74 -7.60 9.45
C ALA A 210 -17.75 -6.88 8.54
N GLN A 211 -18.23 -7.53 7.48
CA GLN A 211 -19.31 -7.02 6.62
C GLN A 211 -20.57 -6.71 7.42
N THR A 212 -21.00 -7.65 8.26
CA THR A 212 -22.19 -7.48 9.12
C THR A 212 -21.99 -6.33 10.10
N ALA A 213 -20.83 -6.29 10.77
CA ALA A 213 -20.47 -5.22 11.70
C ALA A 213 -20.40 -3.84 11.00
N ALA A 214 -19.85 -3.77 9.80
CA ALA A 214 -19.73 -2.53 9.03
C ALA A 214 -21.11 -2.00 8.62
N THR A 215 -22.02 -2.90 8.24
CA THR A 215 -23.42 -2.56 7.94
C THR A 215 -24.12 -1.96 9.17
N ALA A 216 -23.87 -2.54 10.36
CA ALA A 216 -24.37 -2.01 11.63
C ALA A 216 -23.66 -0.70 12.05
N GLY A 217 -22.46 -0.43 11.54
CA GLY A 217 -21.63 0.71 11.91
C GLY A 217 -20.74 0.47 13.14
N THR A 218 -20.61 -0.78 13.58
CA THR A 218 -19.82 -1.18 14.75
C THR A 218 -18.35 -0.83 14.53
N ARG A 219 -17.74 -0.08 15.46
CA ARG A 219 -16.30 0.29 15.45
C ARG A 219 -15.76 0.95 14.18
N LEU A 220 -16.59 1.38 13.22
CA LEU A 220 -16.10 2.05 12.00
C LEU A 220 -15.34 3.34 12.31
N GLN A 221 -15.74 4.10 13.33
CA GLN A 221 -15.01 5.30 13.74
C GLN A 221 -13.56 4.98 14.18
N GLN A 222 -13.34 3.81 14.78
CA GLN A 222 -12.05 3.38 15.31
C GLN A 222 -11.05 2.96 14.23
N TYR A 223 -11.53 2.48 13.08
CA TYR A 223 -10.67 1.93 12.02
C TYR A 223 -10.70 2.76 10.73
N PHE A 224 -11.81 3.44 10.44
CA PHE A 224 -12.02 4.23 9.21
C PHE A 224 -12.30 5.72 9.46
N ARG A 225 -12.27 6.16 10.72
CA ARG A 225 -12.53 7.55 11.16
C ARG A 225 -13.87 8.15 10.74
N SER A 226 -14.80 7.32 10.30
CA SER A 226 -16.10 7.76 9.81
C SER A 226 -17.15 6.68 10.04
N THR A 227 -18.36 7.11 10.39
CA THR A 227 -19.56 6.27 10.46
C THR A 227 -20.62 6.70 9.46
N SER A 228 -20.25 7.46 8.43
CA SER A 228 -21.18 7.91 7.39
C SER A 228 -21.80 6.71 6.66
N SER A 229 -22.98 6.92 6.07
CA SER A 229 -23.63 5.89 5.24
C SER A 229 -22.72 5.44 4.09
N GLY A 230 -22.02 6.38 3.44
CA GLY A 230 -21.04 6.08 2.40
C GLY A 230 -19.90 5.19 2.89
N THR A 231 -19.30 5.51 4.05
CA THR A 231 -18.24 4.67 4.65
C THR A 231 -18.76 3.29 5.02
N LYS A 232 -19.96 3.18 5.64
CA LYS A 232 -20.58 1.89 5.96
C LYS A 232 -20.74 1.01 4.73
N THR A 233 -21.34 1.55 3.67
CA THR A 233 -21.57 0.83 2.41
C THR A 233 -20.27 0.44 1.73
N ALA A 234 -19.28 1.34 1.67
CA ALA A 234 -17.98 1.05 1.08
C ALA A 234 -17.27 -0.09 1.81
N VAL A 235 -17.15 -0.01 3.14
CA VAL A 235 -16.46 -1.02 3.96
C VAL A 235 -17.19 -2.37 3.89
N ALA A 236 -18.52 -2.37 4.03
CA ALA A 236 -19.31 -3.60 3.92
C ALA A 236 -19.20 -4.23 2.52
N GLY A 237 -19.16 -3.42 1.46
CA GLY A 237 -18.98 -3.88 0.09
C GLY A 237 -17.64 -4.58 -0.13
N VAL A 238 -16.55 -4.01 0.37
CA VAL A 238 -15.21 -4.61 0.32
C VAL A 238 -15.19 -5.96 1.03
N PHE A 239 -15.72 -6.04 2.26
CA PHE A 239 -15.75 -7.31 2.98
C PHE A 239 -16.65 -8.36 2.33
N GLY A 240 -17.76 -7.96 1.70
CA GLY A 240 -18.61 -8.88 0.94
C GLY A 240 -17.86 -9.52 -0.22
N LYS A 241 -17.09 -8.73 -0.97
CA LYS A 241 -16.24 -9.23 -2.06
C LYS A 241 -15.10 -10.10 -1.55
N ALA A 242 -14.41 -9.67 -0.48
CA ALA A 242 -13.36 -10.45 0.15
C ALA A 242 -13.87 -11.81 0.66
N ALA A 243 -15.04 -11.85 1.32
CA ALA A 243 -15.66 -13.10 1.78
C ALA A 243 -16.06 -14.02 0.62
N ALA A 244 -16.50 -13.47 -0.51
CA ALA A 244 -16.80 -14.24 -1.71
C ALA A 244 -15.53 -14.86 -2.32
N LEU A 245 -14.47 -14.06 -2.46
CA LEU A 245 -13.17 -14.50 -2.97
C LEU A 245 -12.55 -15.58 -2.08
N LEU A 246 -12.35 -15.27 -0.79
CA LEU A 246 -11.73 -16.17 0.20
C LEU A 246 -12.56 -17.44 0.46
N GLY A 247 -13.86 -17.39 0.14
CA GLY A 247 -14.75 -18.53 0.25
C GLY A 247 -14.83 -19.42 -0.99
N SER A 248 -14.16 -19.05 -2.08
CA SER A 248 -14.06 -19.84 -3.30
C SER A 248 -12.72 -20.54 -3.38
N THR A 249 -12.73 -21.79 -3.86
CA THR A 249 -11.51 -22.55 -4.20
C THR A 249 -11.45 -22.90 -5.67
N SER A 250 -12.37 -22.36 -6.49
CA SER A 250 -12.51 -22.69 -7.91
C SER A 250 -12.80 -21.48 -8.80
N SER A 251 -12.83 -20.26 -8.23
CA SER A 251 -13.03 -19.01 -8.96
C SER A 251 -12.37 -17.84 -8.20
N GLY A 252 -12.01 -16.78 -8.93
CA GLY A 252 -11.29 -15.62 -8.39
C GLY A 252 -9.77 -15.74 -8.50
N ALA A 253 -9.05 -14.81 -7.87
CA ALA A 253 -7.59 -14.81 -7.81
C ALA A 253 -6.98 -16.12 -7.26
N GLY A 254 -5.87 -16.55 -7.86
CA GLY A 254 -5.12 -17.72 -7.39
C GLY A 254 -4.42 -17.47 -6.06
N LEU A 255 -4.19 -18.54 -5.28
CA LEU A 255 -3.35 -18.51 -4.08
C LEU A 255 -2.24 -19.55 -4.23
N TYR A 256 -0.98 -19.11 -4.07
CA TYR A 256 0.21 -19.95 -4.14
C TYR A 256 0.91 -20.05 -2.78
N CYS A 257 1.51 -21.21 -2.52
CA CYS A 257 2.33 -21.51 -1.33
C CYS A 257 3.84 -21.48 -1.61
N THR A 258 4.20 -21.24 -2.86
CA THR A 258 5.56 -21.11 -3.39
C THR A 258 5.74 -19.69 -3.83
N ASP A 259 6.93 -19.16 -3.63
CA ASP A 259 7.27 -17.81 -4.06
C ASP A 259 7.46 -17.73 -5.58
N VAL A 260 6.35 -17.61 -6.31
CA VAL A 260 6.34 -17.60 -7.79
C VAL A 260 6.88 -16.30 -8.40
N GLY A 261 7.03 -15.26 -7.59
CA GLY A 261 7.54 -13.94 -7.95
C GLY A 261 8.95 -13.65 -7.46
N ASP A 262 9.49 -14.48 -6.57
CA ASP A 262 10.79 -14.27 -5.88
C ASP A 262 10.80 -12.97 -5.04
N PHE A 263 9.73 -12.77 -4.24
CA PHE A 263 9.52 -11.59 -3.40
C PHE A 263 9.43 -11.90 -1.89
N CYS A 264 9.55 -13.16 -1.47
CA CYS A 264 9.51 -13.58 -0.07
C CYS A 264 10.86 -13.40 0.64
N SER A 265 11.32 -12.15 0.76
CA SER A 265 12.59 -11.79 1.42
C SER A 265 12.42 -10.64 2.40
N ASP A 266 13.44 -10.38 3.23
CA ASP A 266 13.53 -9.20 4.11
C ASP A 266 12.27 -8.91 4.97
N GLY A 267 11.61 -9.97 5.45
CA GLY A 267 10.44 -9.89 6.34
C GLY A 267 9.07 -9.94 5.64
N VAL A 268 9.04 -10.08 4.31
CA VAL A 268 7.79 -10.32 3.56
C VAL A 268 7.19 -11.66 3.98
N VAL A 269 5.90 -11.64 4.30
CA VAL A 269 5.11 -12.78 4.80
C VAL A 269 4.12 -13.25 3.74
N ALA A 270 3.56 -12.32 2.99
CA ALA A 270 2.68 -12.59 1.87
C ALA A 270 2.76 -11.43 0.89
N TYR A 271 2.27 -11.65 -0.33
CA TYR A 271 2.10 -10.58 -1.29
C TYR A 271 0.95 -10.86 -2.25
N ALA A 272 0.37 -9.80 -2.78
CA ALA A 272 -0.67 -9.84 -3.79
C ALA A 272 -0.26 -9.06 -5.03
N GLN A 273 -0.47 -9.63 -6.20
CA GLN A 273 -0.39 -8.90 -7.45
C GLN A 273 -1.80 -8.52 -7.90
N PRO A 274 -2.18 -7.23 -7.91
CA PRO A 274 -3.44 -6.79 -8.51
C PRO A 274 -3.45 -6.92 -10.04
N GLY A 275 -4.61 -6.70 -10.65
CA GLY A 275 -4.82 -6.77 -12.10
C GLY A 275 -5.78 -7.87 -12.54
N SER A 276 -5.93 -8.03 -13.86
CA SER A 276 -6.90 -8.95 -14.48
C SER A 276 -6.62 -10.43 -14.21
N ASN A 277 -5.37 -10.79 -13.92
CA ASN A 277 -4.94 -12.13 -13.50
C ASN A 277 -4.33 -12.09 -12.09
N GLY A 278 -4.97 -11.34 -11.19
CA GLY A 278 -4.45 -11.14 -9.85
C GLY A 278 -4.30 -12.44 -9.06
N TYR A 279 -3.36 -12.46 -8.12
CA TYR A 279 -3.08 -13.60 -7.27
C TYR A 279 -2.48 -13.18 -5.93
N ILE A 280 -2.51 -14.12 -4.98
CA ILE A 280 -1.91 -14.00 -3.66
C ILE A 280 -0.83 -15.09 -3.52
N VAL A 281 0.26 -14.77 -2.85
CA VAL A 281 1.28 -15.71 -2.43
C VAL A 281 1.44 -15.63 -0.93
N VAL A 282 1.45 -16.78 -0.26
CA VAL A 282 1.88 -16.87 1.15
C VAL A 282 3.30 -17.43 1.21
N CYS A 283 4.20 -16.68 1.83
CA CYS A 283 5.60 -17.07 2.01
C CYS A 283 5.73 -18.16 3.09
N ASP A 284 6.90 -18.80 3.17
CA ASP A 284 7.15 -19.83 4.19
C ASP A 284 6.99 -19.30 5.63
N SER A 285 7.34 -18.03 5.86
CA SER A 285 7.17 -17.32 7.13
C SER A 285 5.70 -17.23 7.56
N TRP A 286 4.74 -17.14 6.64
CA TRP A 286 3.31 -17.10 6.96
C TRP A 286 2.83 -18.36 7.69
N PHE A 287 3.40 -19.52 7.40
CA PHE A 287 3.04 -20.76 8.07
C PHE A 287 3.47 -20.80 9.55
N GLN A 288 4.31 -19.87 9.98
CA GLN A 288 4.73 -19.72 11.39
C GLN A 288 3.77 -18.84 12.19
N PHE A 289 2.87 -18.10 11.53
CA PHE A 289 1.86 -17.28 12.20
C PHE A 289 0.80 -18.18 12.85
N PRO A 290 0.15 -17.72 13.94
CA PRO A 290 -0.97 -18.44 14.53
C PRO A 290 -2.05 -18.75 13.48
N ALA A 291 -2.60 -19.97 13.50
CA ALA A 291 -3.68 -20.35 12.60
C ALA A 291 -4.96 -19.52 12.82
N SER A 292 -5.15 -19.03 14.05
CA SER A 292 -6.07 -17.96 14.41
C SER A 292 -5.69 -17.42 15.80
N GLY A 293 -5.82 -16.12 16.02
CA GLY A 293 -5.46 -15.44 17.26
C GLY A 293 -6.67 -14.93 18.05
N GLY A 294 -6.41 -14.56 19.31
CA GLY A 294 -7.36 -13.88 20.18
C GLY A 294 -6.86 -12.53 20.73
N ALA A 295 -5.61 -12.16 20.41
CA ALA A 295 -4.99 -10.94 20.89
C ALA A 295 -5.38 -9.75 20.00
N CYS A 296 -5.72 -8.62 20.62
CA CYS A 296 -6.02 -7.39 19.90
C CYS A 296 -4.87 -7.00 18.98
N HIS A 297 -5.18 -6.67 17.73
CA HIS A 297 -4.25 -6.11 16.75
C HIS A 297 -3.03 -7.00 16.42
N ALA A 298 -3.03 -8.26 16.87
CA ALA A 298 -2.03 -9.24 16.47
C ALA A 298 -2.42 -9.84 15.11
N ALA A 299 -1.42 -10.03 14.25
CA ALA A 299 -1.60 -10.72 12.99
C ALA A 299 -1.65 -12.24 13.21
N ASP A 300 -2.56 -12.88 12.48
CA ASP A 300 -2.68 -14.32 12.35
C ASP A 300 -2.85 -14.69 10.87
N GLN A 301 -2.89 -15.98 10.55
CA GLN A 301 -3.04 -16.44 9.18
C GLN A 301 -4.27 -15.85 8.46
N PRO A 302 -5.49 -15.83 9.06
CA PRO A 302 -6.67 -15.19 8.49
C PRO A 302 -6.53 -13.69 8.26
N TYR A 303 -5.91 -12.96 9.20
CA TYR A 303 -5.64 -11.54 9.09
C TYR A 303 -4.87 -11.23 7.81
N VAL A 304 -3.77 -11.95 7.57
CA VAL A 304 -2.92 -11.74 6.38
C VAL A 304 -3.70 -12.04 5.11
N LEU A 305 -4.51 -13.10 5.08
CA LEU A 305 -5.34 -13.38 3.89
C LEU A 305 -6.41 -12.30 3.63
N VAL A 306 -7.01 -11.72 4.67
CA VAL A 306 -7.92 -10.58 4.51
C VAL A 306 -7.17 -9.37 3.96
N HIS A 307 -6.00 -9.04 4.53
CA HIS A 307 -5.13 -7.97 4.05
C HIS A 307 -4.84 -8.13 2.54
N GLU A 308 -4.24 -9.26 2.15
CA GLU A 308 -3.84 -9.50 0.76
C GLU A 308 -5.02 -9.52 -0.20
N SER A 309 -6.18 -10.04 0.23
CA SER A 309 -7.37 -10.05 -0.60
C SER A 309 -7.85 -8.65 -0.98
N THR A 310 -7.64 -7.65 -0.11
CA THR A 310 -8.11 -6.29 -0.37
C THR A 310 -7.32 -5.57 -1.45
N HIS A 311 -6.06 -5.95 -1.67
CA HIS A 311 -5.23 -5.45 -2.76
C HIS A 311 -5.73 -5.86 -4.15
N LEU A 312 -6.46 -6.97 -4.26
CA LEU A 312 -6.94 -7.44 -5.54
C LEU A 312 -8.00 -6.51 -6.10
N SER A 313 -7.87 -6.18 -7.39
CA SER A 313 -8.74 -5.22 -8.08
C SER A 313 -10.21 -5.63 -8.08
N GLU A 314 -10.49 -6.94 -8.06
CA GLU A 314 -11.87 -7.46 -7.97
C GLU A 314 -12.52 -7.18 -6.60
N VAL A 315 -11.72 -7.00 -5.55
CA VAL A 315 -12.16 -6.70 -4.19
C VAL A 315 -12.23 -5.19 -3.98
N ALA A 316 -11.08 -4.53 -3.88
CA ALA A 316 -11.00 -3.10 -3.58
C ALA A 316 -9.84 -2.39 -4.27
N GLY A 317 -8.71 -3.07 -4.48
CA GLY A 317 -7.51 -2.42 -5.00
C GLY A 317 -6.86 -1.49 -3.98
N THR A 318 -6.86 -1.86 -2.70
CA THR A 318 -6.24 -1.05 -1.64
C THR A 318 -4.73 -0.96 -1.81
N ASP A 319 -4.15 0.06 -1.19
CA ASP A 319 -2.72 0.27 -1.06
C ASP A 319 -2.21 -0.20 0.32
N ASP A 320 -0.89 -0.24 0.46
CA ASP A 320 -0.16 -0.35 1.73
C ASP A 320 0.24 1.03 2.21
N VAL A 321 -0.71 1.79 2.75
CA VAL A 321 -0.43 3.17 3.20
C VAL A 321 0.51 3.14 4.40
N CYS A 322 0.25 2.24 5.35
CA CYS A 322 1.11 1.95 6.49
C CYS A 322 0.73 0.61 7.14
N TYR A 323 1.56 0.14 8.08
CA TYR A 323 1.34 -1.12 8.80
C TYR A 323 1.16 -0.91 10.30
N GLY A 324 0.40 -1.80 10.93
CA GLY A 324 0.19 -1.82 12.36
C GLY A 324 -0.98 -0.94 12.81
N TYR A 325 -1.34 -1.05 14.09
CA TYR A 325 -2.43 -0.24 14.65
C TYR A 325 -1.92 1.13 15.10
N ALA A 326 -0.94 1.12 16.01
CA ALA A 326 -0.39 2.31 16.63
C ALA A 326 0.50 3.10 15.65
N GLY A 327 0.24 4.40 15.53
CA GLY A 327 0.94 5.29 14.60
C GLY A 327 0.60 5.06 13.13
N CYS A 328 -0.31 4.14 12.83
CA CYS A 328 -0.79 3.82 11.49
C CYS A 328 -2.32 3.88 11.45
N VAL A 329 -3.01 2.73 11.60
CA VAL A 329 -4.47 2.67 11.45
C VAL A 329 -5.14 3.66 12.39
N ASP A 330 -4.67 3.80 13.64
CA ASP A 330 -5.16 4.76 14.64
C ASP A 330 -5.02 6.25 14.24
N SER A 331 -4.15 6.55 13.28
CA SER A 331 -3.70 7.89 12.92
C SER A 331 -4.09 8.32 11.49
N LEU A 332 -4.48 7.38 10.62
CA LEU A 332 -4.91 7.67 9.25
C LEU A 332 -6.21 8.48 9.20
N GLY A 333 -6.34 9.37 8.20
CA GLY A 333 -7.63 10.00 7.85
C GLY A 333 -8.55 9.02 7.11
N THR A 334 -9.85 9.33 7.00
CA THR A 334 -10.85 8.43 6.38
C THR A 334 -10.49 7.96 4.97
N SER A 335 -10.04 8.86 4.10
CA SER A 335 -9.70 8.50 2.71
C SER A 335 -8.53 7.52 2.66
N GLN A 336 -7.51 7.71 3.50
CA GLN A 336 -6.36 6.82 3.60
C GLN A 336 -6.76 5.49 4.22
N ALA A 337 -7.57 5.52 5.29
CA ALA A 337 -8.03 4.31 5.96
C ALA A 337 -8.89 3.42 5.05
N LEU A 338 -9.74 4.01 4.21
CA LEU A 338 -10.52 3.30 3.18
C LEU A 338 -9.66 2.72 2.05
N ASN A 339 -8.41 3.17 1.92
CA ASN A 339 -7.48 2.74 0.90
C ASN A 339 -6.30 1.93 1.48
N ASN A 340 -6.31 1.59 2.77
CA ASN A 340 -5.23 0.86 3.43
C ASN A 340 -5.65 -0.57 3.76
N ALA A 341 -4.93 -1.57 3.25
CA ALA A 341 -5.25 -2.99 3.48
C ALA A 341 -5.26 -3.36 4.98
N ASP A 342 -4.31 -2.84 5.75
CA ASP A 342 -4.21 -3.09 7.19
C ASP A 342 -5.42 -2.54 7.97
N SER A 343 -6.07 -1.47 7.51
CA SER A 343 -7.31 -0.99 8.14
C SER A 343 -8.43 -2.02 8.05
N PHE A 344 -8.55 -2.72 6.92
CA PHE A 344 -9.55 -3.78 6.73
C PHE A 344 -9.19 -5.04 7.52
N ALA A 345 -7.94 -5.50 7.45
CA ALA A 345 -7.50 -6.66 8.20
C ALA A 345 -7.64 -6.47 9.72
N MET A 346 -7.25 -5.29 10.24
CA MET A 346 -7.41 -4.96 11.65
C MET A 346 -8.85 -4.80 12.07
N TYR A 347 -9.69 -4.18 11.23
CA TYR A 347 -11.11 -4.11 11.53
C TYR A 347 -11.72 -5.51 11.63
N ALA A 348 -11.41 -6.41 10.69
CA ALA A 348 -11.97 -7.76 10.69
C ALA A 348 -11.50 -8.60 11.90
N SER A 349 -10.20 -8.60 12.20
CA SER A 349 -9.65 -9.25 13.39
C SER A 349 -10.16 -8.61 14.69
N GLY A 350 -10.30 -7.28 14.72
CA GLY A 350 -10.83 -6.54 15.84
C GLY A 350 -12.29 -6.88 16.17
N ILE A 351 -13.13 -7.05 15.16
CA ILE A 351 -14.51 -7.55 15.34
C ILE A 351 -14.51 -8.96 15.95
N GLN A 352 -13.61 -9.84 15.51
CA GLN A 352 -13.50 -11.20 16.05
C GLN A 352 -13.00 -11.23 17.49
N THR A 353 -12.05 -10.37 17.84
CA THR A 353 -11.38 -10.32 19.15
C THR A 353 -12.04 -9.33 20.13
N ASN A 354 -13.06 -8.61 19.68
CA ASN A 354 -13.76 -7.54 20.41
C ASN A 354 -12.84 -6.38 20.84
N CYS A 355 -11.92 -6.01 19.94
CA CYS A 355 -11.04 -4.86 20.01
C CYS A 355 -11.40 -3.94 18.82
#